data_AF-A0A3M0ZU94-F1
#
_entry.id   AF-A0A3M0ZU94-F1
#
_cell.length_a   1.000
_cell.length_b   1.000
_cell.length_c   1.000
_cell.angle_alpha   90.00
_cell.angle_beta   90.00
_cell.angle_gamma   90.00
#
_symmetry.space_group_name_H-M   'P 1'
#
loop_
_entity.id
_entity.type
_entity.pdbx_description
1 polymer ?
#
loop_
_entity_poly.entity_id
_entity_poly.type
_entity_poly.pdbx_seq_one_letter_code
_entity_poly.pdbx_strand_id
1 'polypeptide(L)' 'MALYLPIAEMSLNIFLLIGIGAIVGFLSGMFGVGGG' A
#
# COMPACT_ATOMS: atom_id res chain seq x y z
N MET A 1 -14.53 0.52 -4.51
CA MET A 1 -14.00 1.51 -5.46
C MET A 1 -12.76 0.93 -6.12
N ALA A 2 -12.71 0.89 -7.45
CA ALA A 2 -11.56 0.39 -8.20
C ALA A 2 -10.74 1.56 -8.75
N LEU A 3 -9.42 1.53 -8.54
CA LEU A 3 -8.44 2.45 -9.09
C LEU A 3 -7.71 1.74 -10.22
N TYR A 4 -7.84 2.27 -11.43
CA TYR A 4 -7.07 1.77 -12.57
C TYR A 4 -5.65 2.32 -12.51
N LEU A 5 -4.65 1.43 -12.49
CA LEU A 5 -3.23 1.78 -12.61
C LEU A 5 -2.81 1.59 -14.08
N PRO A 6 -2.61 2.68 -14.85
CA PRO A 6 -2.25 2.58 -16.27
C PRO A 6 -0.86 1.98 -16.48
N ILE A 7 0.07 2.22 -15.55
CA ILE A 7 1.45 1.70 -15.66
C ILE A 7 1.52 0.17 -15.53
N ALA A 8 0.53 -0.43 -14.84
CA ALA A 8 0.44 -1.87 -14.62
C ALA A 8 -0.73 -2.49 -15.41
N GLU A 9 -1.41 -1.69 -16.24
CA GLU A 9 -2.61 -2.05 -17.00
C GLU A 9 -3.63 -2.88 -16.19
N MET A 10 -3.80 -2.53 -14.90
CA MET A 10 -4.64 -3.31 -13.99
C MET A 10 -5.48 -2.44 -13.07
N SER A 11 -6.64 -2.96 -12.67
CA SER A 11 -7.51 -2.30 -11.68
C SER A 11 -7.28 -2.89 -10.30
N LEU A 12 -6.99 -2.03 -9.32
CA LEU A 12 -6.82 -2.40 -7.91
C LEU A 12 -7.96 -1.83 -7.06
N ASN A 13 -8.33 -2.56 -6.00
CA ASN A 13 -9.28 -2.04 -5.03
C ASN A 13 -8.60 -0.98 -4.15
N ILE A 14 -9.21 0.20 -4.00
CA ILE A 14 -8.64 1.29 -3.20
C ILE A 14 -8.41 0.87 -1.74
N PHE A 15 -9.30 0.04 -1.19
CA PHE A 15 -9.18 -0.44 0.20
C PHE A 15 -8.00 -1.41 0.36
N LEU A 16 -7.72 -2.21 -0.67
CA LEU A 16 -6.55 -3.09 -0.69
C LEU A 16 -5.26 -2.27 -0.67
N LEU A 17 -5.18 -1.23 -1.51
CA LEU A 17 -4.00 -0.38 -1.60
C LEU A 17 -3.68 0.31 -0.28
N ILE A 18 -4.71 0.88 0.38
CA ILE A 18 -4.56 1.51 1.70
C ILE A 18 -4.20 0.47 2.76
N GLY A 19 -4.86 -0.69 2.76
CA GLY A 19 -4.60 -1.76 3.74
C GLY A 19 -3.15 -2.26 3.69
N ILE A 20 -2.63 -2.50 2.48
CA ILE A 20 -1.23 -2.92 2.31
C ILE A 20 -0.28 -1.78 2.71
N GLY A 21 -0.55 -0.54 2.32
CA GLY A 21 0.27 0.62 2.72
C GLY A 21 0.34 0.80 4.24
N ALA A 22 -0.78 0.65 4.95
CA ALA A 22 -0.84 0.71 6.39
C ALA A 22 -0.09 -0.45 7.07
N ILE A 23 -0.26 -1.68 6.58
CA ILE A 23 0.46 -2.86 7.10
C ILE A 23 1.97 -2.69 6.90
N VAL A 24 2.41 -2.32 5.69
CA VAL A 24 3.82 -2.12 5.38
C VAL A 24 4.40 -0.97 6.20
N GLY A 25 3.69 0.15 6.33
CA GLY A 25 4.12 1.28 7.16
C GLY A 25 4.25 0.89 8.64
N PHE A 26 3.28 0.16 9.18
CA PHE A 26 3.30 -0.33 10.55
C PHE A 26 4.48 -1.27 10.79
N LEU A 27 4.65 -2.29 9.95
CA LEU A 27 5.78 -3.23 10.06
C LEU A 27 7.12 -2.52 9.87
N SER A 28 7.23 -1.60 8.92
CA SER A 28 8.43 -0.79 8.68
C SER A 28 8.81 0.04 9.92
N GLY A 29 7.83 0.61 10.62
CA GLY A 29 8.03 1.32 11.88
C GLY A 29 8.42 0.40 13.04
N MET A 30 7.81 -0.80 13.15
CA MET A 30 8.16 -1.78 14.18
C MET A 30 9.59 -2.31 14.05
N PHE A 31 10.05 -2.53 12.82
CA PHE A 31 11.38 -3.06 12.54
C PHE A 31 12.43 -1.97 12.30
N GLY A 32 12.06 -0.69 12.42
CA GLY A 32 12.97 0.45 12.29
C GLY A 32 13.59 0.63 10.89
N VAL A 33 13.04 -0.02 9.88
CA VAL A 33 13.53 0.05 8.48
C VAL A 33 13.06 1.36 7.81
N GLY A 34 11.93 1.90 8.27
CA GLY A 34 11.43 3.23 7.92
C GLY A 34 11.42 4.10 9.17
N GLY A 35 12.59 4.61 9.55
CA GLY A 35 12.71 5.58 10.63
C GLY A 35 11.88 6.83 10.35
N GLY A 36 10.99 7.15 11.29
CA GLY A 36 10.77 8.54 11.66
C GLY A 36 12.01 9.08 12.37
#